data_AF-A0AB36PFG5-F1
#
_entry.id   AF-A0AB36PFG5-F1
#
_cell.length_a   1.000
_cell.length_b   1.000
_cell.length_c   1.000
_cell.angle_alpha   90.00
_cell.angle_beta   90.00
_cell.angle_gamma   90.00
#
_symmetry.space_group_name_H-M   'P 1'
#
loop_
_entity.id
_entity.type
_entity.pdbx_description
1 polymer ?
#
loop_
_entity_poly.entity_id
_entity_poly.type
_entity_poly.pdbx_seq_one_letter_code
_entity_poly.pdbx_strand_id
1 'polypeptide(L)'
;MLTKDLSITFCGVNFPNPFCLSSSPVGNCYEMCAKAYDTGWGGVVFKTIGFFIANEVSPRFDHLVKEDTGFIGFKNMEQIAEHPLEENLTALRRLKEDYPDKVLIASIMGENEQQWEQLARI
;
A
#
# COMPACT_ATOMS: atom_id res chain seq x y z
N MET A 1 4.88 33.06 -8.33
CA MET A 1 5.51 31.77 -7.94
C MET A 1 5.60 30.90 -9.19
N LEU A 2 6.74 30.27 -9.44
CA LEU A 2 6.85 29.25 -10.50
C LEU A 2 6.25 27.95 -9.96
N THR A 3 5.10 27.55 -10.48
CA THR A 3 4.55 26.21 -10.24
C THR A 3 5.34 25.23 -11.09
N LYS A 4 5.98 24.24 -10.46
CA LYS A 4 6.71 23.17 -11.16
C LYS A 4 5.81 21.97 -11.34
N ASP A 5 5.79 21.42 -12.55
CA ASP A 5 5.15 20.14 -12.82
C ASP A 5 6.04 19.01 -12.26
N LEU A 6 5.44 18.15 -11.44
CA LEU A 6 6.09 16.99 -10.83
C LEU A 6 5.61 15.67 -11.43
N SER A 7 4.74 15.69 -12.44
CA SER A 7 4.21 14.48 -13.07
C SER A 7 5.31 13.65 -13.74
N ILE A 8 5.14 12.33 -13.72
CA ILE A 8 6.07 11.38 -14.34
C ILE A 8 5.31 10.26 -15.06
N THR A 9 5.95 9.67 -16.07
CA THR A 9 5.51 8.40 -16.65
C THR A 9 6.49 7.31 -16.25
N PHE A 10 6.01 6.27 -15.59
CA PHE A 10 6.80 5.11 -15.18
C PHE A 10 6.10 3.82 -15.58
N CYS A 11 6.80 2.92 -16.27
CA CYS A 11 6.24 1.67 -16.81
C CYS A 11 4.96 1.87 -17.66
N GLY A 12 4.83 3.02 -18.35
CA GLY A 12 3.65 3.35 -19.15
C GLY A 12 2.45 3.89 -18.35
N VAL A 13 2.58 4.03 -17.03
CA VAL A 13 1.56 4.64 -16.15
C VAL A 13 1.93 6.08 -15.85
N ASN A 14 0.96 6.99 -15.98
CA ASN A 14 1.13 8.39 -15.62
C ASN A 14 0.85 8.58 -14.12
N PHE A 15 1.80 9.20 -13.41
CA PHE A 15 1.68 9.58 -12.01
C PHE A 15 1.61 11.11 -11.90
N PRO A 16 0.67 11.67 -11.13
CA PRO A 16 0.56 13.13 -10.98
C PRO A 16 1.74 13.74 -10.19
N ASN A 17 2.46 12.91 -9.43
CA ASN A 17 3.73 13.22 -8.77
C ASN A 17 4.46 11.90 -8.42
N PRO A 18 5.77 11.89 -8.12
CA PRO A 18 6.52 10.65 -7.93
C PRO A 18 6.36 10.03 -6.54
N PHE A 19 5.50 10.57 -5.66
CA PHE A 19 5.39 10.13 -4.27
C PHE A 19 4.29 9.08 -4.12
N CYS A 20 4.66 7.87 -3.72
CA CYS A 20 3.75 6.75 -3.49
C CYS A 20 3.84 6.22 -2.06
N LEU A 21 2.68 5.96 -1.46
CA LEU A 21 2.62 5.26 -0.19
C LEU A 21 3.07 3.80 -0.40
N SER A 22 3.94 3.27 0.45
CA SER A 22 4.41 1.88 0.33
C SER A 22 3.38 0.88 0.87
N SER A 23 3.45 -0.37 0.38
CA SER A 23 2.73 -1.51 0.95
C SER A 23 3.21 -1.72 2.38
N SER A 24 2.38 -1.33 3.34
CA SER A 24 2.77 -1.14 4.74
C SER A 24 1.53 -1.06 5.63
N PRO A 25 1.69 -1.03 6.98
CA PRO A 25 0.55 -0.95 7.90
C PRO A 25 -0.34 0.28 7.68
N VAL A 26 0.19 1.33 7.05
CA VAL A 26 -0.53 2.58 6.77
C VAL A 26 -1.26 2.58 5.42
N GLY A 27 -1.29 1.45 4.70
CA GLY A 27 -2.01 1.26 3.44
C GLY A 27 -2.86 -0.01 3.43
N ASN A 28 -3.42 -0.38 4.59
CA ASN A 28 -4.08 -1.68 4.81
C ASN A 28 -5.61 -1.67 4.61
N CYS A 29 -6.25 -0.50 4.50
CA CYS A 29 -7.69 -0.38 4.26
C CYS A 29 -8.01 0.82 3.37
N TYR A 30 -9.26 0.89 2.90
CA TYR A 30 -9.76 1.97 2.05
C TYR A 30 -9.51 3.35 2.70
N GLU A 31 -9.86 3.52 3.97
CA GLU A 31 -9.83 4.81 4.66
C GLU A 31 -8.41 5.38 4.73
N MET A 32 -7.42 4.52 4.95
CA MET A 32 -6.01 4.92 4.99
C MET A 32 -5.51 5.35 3.60
N CYS A 33 -5.81 4.58 2.57
CA CYS A 33 -5.42 4.90 1.19
C CYS A 33 -6.13 6.15 0.65
N ALA A 34 -7.44 6.29 0.91
CA ALA A 34 -8.22 7.47 0.55
C ALA A 34 -7.64 8.73 1.20
N LYS A 35 -7.33 8.68 2.49
CA LYS A 35 -6.66 9.78 3.20
C LYS A 35 -5.30 10.12 2.58
N ALA A 36 -4.53 9.15 2.14
CA ALA A 36 -3.28 9.43 1.42
C ALA A 36 -3.56 10.21 0.12
N TYR A 37 -4.54 9.81 -0.68
CA TYR A 37 -4.90 10.56 -1.88
C TYR A 37 -5.39 11.98 -1.59
N ASP A 38 -6.23 12.16 -0.56
CA ASP A 38 -6.73 13.48 -0.13
C ASP A 38 -5.60 14.42 0.31
N THR A 39 -4.52 13.85 0.87
CA THR A 39 -3.31 14.61 1.27
C THR A 39 -2.31 14.84 0.13
N GLY A 40 -2.64 14.41 -1.09
CA GLY A 40 -1.88 14.74 -2.30
C GLY A 40 -0.89 13.67 -2.78
N TRP A 41 -0.88 12.48 -2.17
CA TRP A 41 -0.06 11.37 -2.69
C TRP A 41 -0.41 11.05 -4.15
N GLY A 42 0.62 10.77 -4.95
CA GLY A 42 0.47 10.48 -6.38
C GLY A 42 0.00 9.06 -6.66
N GLY A 43 0.37 8.14 -5.78
CA GLY A 43 -0.11 6.77 -5.80
C GLY A 43 -0.07 6.09 -4.44
N VAL A 44 -0.67 4.90 -4.37
CA VAL A 44 -0.53 3.99 -3.23
C VAL A 44 -0.19 2.60 -3.72
N VAL A 45 0.70 1.94 -3.00
CA VAL A 45 0.88 0.49 -3.06
C VAL A 45 0.08 -0.09 -1.89
N PHE A 46 -1.06 -0.71 -2.19
CA PHE A 46 -1.93 -1.29 -1.17
C PHE A 46 -1.18 -2.42 -0.45
N LYS A 47 -1.49 -2.63 0.84
CA LYS A 47 -0.89 -3.70 1.65
C LYS A 47 -1.00 -5.03 0.91
N THR A 48 0.03 -5.87 1.02
CA THR A 48 0.08 -7.17 0.35
C THR A 48 -1.17 -8.00 0.64
N ILE A 49 -1.91 -8.38 -0.40
CA ILE A 49 -3.11 -9.22 -0.31
C ILE A 49 -2.81 -10.63 -0.80
N GLY A 50 -3.55 -11.61 -0.31
CA GLY A 50 -3.42 -13.00 -0.72
C GLY A 50 -4.53 -13.86 -0.14
N PHE A 51 -4.44 -15.16 -0.35
CA PHE A 51 -5.37 -16.13 0.23
C PHE A 51 -5.04 -16.46 1.70
N PHE A 52 -3.79 -16.24 2.10
CA PHE A 52 -3.34 -16.46 3.47
C PHE A 52 -3.86 -15.35 4.39
N ILE A 53 -4.37 -15.72 5.56
CA ILE A 53 -4.72 -14.80 6.64
C ILE A 53 -3.81 -15.14 7.81
N ALA A 54 -2.94 -14.19 8.16
CA ALA A 54 -1.98 -14.37 9.25
C ALA A 54 -2.68 -14.31 10.61
N ASN A 55 -2.26 -15.18 11.54
CA ASN A 55 -2.52 -14.96 12.96
C ASN A 55 -1.41 -14.07 13.51
N GLU A 56 -1.67 -12.76 13.50
CA GLU A 56 -0.69 -11.74 13.88
C GLU A 56 -0.24 -11.84 15.33
N VAL A 57 1.00 -11.41 15.58
CA VAL A 57 1.55 -11.33 16.94
C VAL A 57 1.45 -9.91 17.49
N SER A 58 1.50 -9.80 18.82
CA SER A 58 1.63 -8.52 19.50
C SER A 58 2.51 -8.68 20.74
N PRO A 59 3.51 -7.80 20.95
CA PRO A 59 3.86 -6.64 20.12
C PRO A 59 4.55 -7.04 18.80
N ARG A 60 4.23 -6.34 17.70
CA ARG A 60 4.85 -6.55 16.37
C ARG A 60 5.55 -5.32 15.80
N PHE A 61 5.54 -4.22 16.53
CA PHE A 61 6.14 -2.95 16.13
C PHE A 61 6.99 -2.39 17.25
N ASP A 62 8.14 -1.84 16.88
CA ASP A 62 9.01 -1.11 17.79
C ASP A 62 9.89 -0.14 17.00
N HIS A 63 10.46 0.83 17.69
CA HIS A 63 11.33 1.84 17.13
C HIS A 63 12.79 1.51 17.39
N LEU A 64 13.67 2.10 16.59
CA LEU A 64 15.10 2.03 16.77
C LEU A 64 15.58 3.33 17.42
N VAL A 65 16.44 3.19 18.42
CA VAL A 65 17.12 4.28 19.12
C VAL A 65 18.62 4.14 18.88
N LYS A 66 19.33 5.25 18.74
CA LYS A 66 20.79 5.26 18.68
C LYS A 66 21.33 6.39 19.53
N GLU A 67 22.14 6.05 20.54
CA GLU A 67 22.73 7.01 21.47
C GLU A 67 21.65 7.96 22.01
N ASP A 68 21.85 9.28 21.88
CA ASP A 68 20.90 10.31 22.33
C ASP A 68 19.78 10.60 21.30
N THR A 69 19.72 9.87 20.18
CA THR A 69 18.69 10.04 19.14
C THR A 69 17.53 9.07 19.34
N GLY A 70 16.42 9.60 19.86
CA GLY A 70 15.25 8.82 20.30
C GLY A 70 14.41 8.13 19.21
N PHE A 71 14.54 8.48 17.92
CA PHE A 71 13.88 7.75 16.83
C PHE A 71 14.71 7.83 15.56
N ILE A 72 15.26 6.70 15.12
CA ILE A 72 16.05 6.61 13.88
C ILE A 72 15.48 5.64 12.86
N GLY A 73 14.42 4.92 13.23
CA GLY A 73 13.81 3.93 12.35
C GLY A 73 12.75 3.11 13.06
N PHE A 74 12.15 2.22 12.28
CA PHE A 74 11.05 1.37 12.70
C PHE A 74 11.37 -0.07 12.30
N LYS A 75 11.10 -1.02 13.20
CA LYS A 75 11.19 -2.44 12.94
C LYS A 75 9.81 -3.07 13.14
N ASN A 76 9.51 -4.06 12.31
CA ASN A 76 8.22 -4.75 12.36
C ASN A 76 8.36 -6.25 12.16
N MET A 77 7.37 -6.99 12.66
CA MET A 77 7.16 -8.42 12.41
C MET A 77 5.76 -8.66 11.81
N GLU A 78 5.12 -7.63 11.26
CA GLU A 78 3.80 -7.74 10.64
C GLU A 78 3.89 -8.54 9.33
N GLN A 79 2.88 -9.35 9.06
CA GLN A 79 2.77 -10.15 7.85
C GLN A 79 2.01 -9.34 6.76
N ILE A 80 1.20 -10.03 5.96
CA ILE A 80 0.38 -9.44 4.89
C ILE A 80 -0.91 -8.82 5.44
N ALA A 81 -1.82 -8.38 4.56
CA ALA A 81 -3.09 -7.78 4.98
C ALA A 81 -3.90 -8.70 5.90
N GLU A 82 -4.47 -8.13 6.95
CA GLU A 82 -5.26 -8.87 7.96
C GLU A 82 -6.70 -9.18 7.46
N HIS A 83 -7.18 -8.42 6.47
CA HIS A 83 -8.52 -8.56 5.92
C HIS A 83 -8.58 -9.70 4.89
N PRO A 84 -9.73 -10.41 4.79
CA PRO A 84 -9.96 -11.36 3.71
C PRO A 84 -9.78 -10.72 2.32
N LEU A 85 -9.34 -11.53 1.35
CA LEU A 85 -9.09 -11.09 -0.02
C LEU A 85 -10.27 -10.30 -0.63
N GLU A 86 -11.50 -10.78 -0.47
CA GLU A 86 -12.70 -10.13 -1.01
C GLU A 86 -12.95 -8.72 -0.46
N GLU A 87 -12.64 -8.50 0.82
CA GLU A 87 -12.75 -7.19 1.46
C GLU A 87 -11.70 -6.24 0.89
N ASN A 88 -10.45 -6.71 0.74
CA ASN A 88 -9.40 -5.92 0.11
C ASN A 88 -9.72 -5.60 -1.36
N LEU A 89 -10.20 -6.56 -2.14
CA LEU A 89 -10.62 -6.34 -3.53
C LEU A 89 -11.76 -5.32 -3.62
N THR A 90 -12.70 -5.35 -2.67
CA THR A 90 -13.77 -4.35 -2.56
C THR A 90 -13.18 -2.96 -2.27
N ALA A 91 -12.21 -2.86 -1.36
CA ALA A 91 -11.52 -1.60 -1.08
C ALA A 91 -10.75 -1.07 -2.31
N LEU A 92 -10.04 -1.93 -3.04
CA LEU A 92 -9.30 -1.57 -4.25
C LEU A 92 -10.23 -1.03 -5.36
N ARG A 93 -11.37 -1.71 -5.60
CA ARG A 93 -12.37 -1.25 -6.56
C ARG A 93 -12.91 0.12 -6.19
N ARG A 94 -13.32 0.29 -4.94
CA ARG A 94 -13.83 1.57 -4.42
C ARG A 94 -12.79 2.68 -4.51
N LEU A 95 -11.52 2.42 -4.19
CA LEU A 95 -10.44 3.39 -4.35
C LEU A 95 -10.31 3.86 -5.81
N LYS A 96 -10.46 2.95 -6.78
CA LYS A 96 -10.34 3.32 -8.19
C LYS A 96 -11.57 4.07 -8.72
N GLU A 97 -12.75 3.76 -8.20
CA GLU A 97 -13.99 4.50 -8.49
C GLU A 97 -13.94 5.93 -7.94
N ASP A 98 -13.52 6.09 -6.69
CA ASP A 98 -13.49 7.39 -6.01
C ASP A 98 -12.29 8.26 -6.45
N TYR A 99 -11.17 7.64 -6.85
CA TYR A 99 -9.93 8.31 -7.25
C TYR A 99 -9.42 7.84 -8.62
N PRO A 100 -10.15 8.09 -9.72
CA PRO A 100 -9.82 7.56 -11.04
C PRO A 100 -8.47 8.04 -11.59
N ASP A 101 -8.06 9.26 -11.22
CA ASP A 101 -6.79 9.88 -11.67
C ASP A 101 -5.58 9.51 -10.81
N LYS A 102 -5.78 8.75 -9.73
CA LYS A 102 -4.69 8.31 -8.85
C LYS A 102 -4.20 6.92 -9.25
N VAL A 103 -2.91 6.70 -9.00
CA VAL A 103 -2.28 5.40 -9.27
C VAL A 103 -2.48 4.46 -8.09
N LEU A 104 -3.09 3.32 -8.36
CA LEU A 104 -3.28 2.23 -7.42
C LEU A 104 -2.44 1.03 -7.85
N ILE A 105 -1.60 0.52 -6.95
CA ILE A 105 -0.78 -0.67 -7.18
C ILE A 105 -1.21 -1.71 -6.14
N ALA A 106 -1.69 -2.87 -6.59
CA ALA A 106 -2.00 -3.99 -5.72
C ALA A 106 -0.72 -4.80 -5.44
N SER A 107 -0.25 -4.83 -4.19
CA SER A 107 0.76 -5.81 -3.78
C SER A 107 0.05 -7.14 -3.54
N ILE A 108 0.50 -8.21 -4.21
CA ILE A 108 -0.09 -9.55 -4.09
C ILE A 108 0.97 -10.56 -3.63
N MET A 109 0.56 -11.62 -2.93
CA MET A 109 1.40 -12.74 -2.54
C MET A 109 0.65 -14.07 -2.65
N GLY A 110 1.13 -14.94 -3.54
CA GLY A 110 0.67 -16.32 -3.68
C GLY A 110 1.68 -17.33 -3.13
N GLU A 111 1.20 -18.47 -2.65
CA GLU A 111 2.05 -19.57 -2.16
C GLU A 111 2.63 -20.41 -3.31
N ASN A 112 1.95 -20.44 -4.46
CA ASN A 112 2.32 -21.23 -5.64
C ASN A 112 1.89 -20.52 -6.94
N GLU A 113 2.33 -21.04 -8.08
CA GLU A 113 2.07 -20.48 -9.42
C GLU A 113 0.57 -20.25 -9.69
N GLN A 114 -0.27 -21.22 -9.33
CA GLN A 114 -1.72 -21.14 -9.53
C GLN A 114 -2.34 -19.97 -8.75
N GLN A 115 -1.92 -19.80 -7.49
CA GLN A 115 -2.37 -18.67 -6.68
C GLN A 115 -1.86 -17.33 -7.22
N TRP A 116 -0.62 -17.26 -7.70
CA TRP A 116 -0.07 -16.05 -8.34
C TRP A 116 -0.87 -15.66 -9.59
N GLU A 117 -1.14 -16.62 -10.48
CA GLU A 117 -1.94 -16.40 -11.68
C GLU A 117 -3.35 -15.91 -11.34
N GLN A 118 -3.99 -16.54 -10.34
CA GLN A 118 -5.32 -16.15 -9.91
C GLN A 118 -5.33 -14.73 -9.32
N LEU A 119 -4.42 -14.42 -8.39
CA LEU A 119 -4.33 -13.09 -7.75
C LEU A 119 -4.02 -11.98 -8.75
N ALA A 120 -3.20 -12.25 -9.78
CA ALA A 120 -2.87 -11.27 -10.80
C ALA A 120 -4.04 -10.99 -11.77
N ARG A 121 -5.01 -11.91 -11.86
CA ARG A 121 -6.13 -11.82 -12.80
C ARG A 121 -7.35 -11.11 -12.24
N ILE A 122 -7.64 -11.31 -10.95
CA ILE A 122 -8.84 -10.83 -10.25
C ILE A 122 -8.71 -9.37 -9.77
#